data_AF-A0A0E2LQU0-F1
#
_entry.id   AF-A0A0E2LQU0-F1
#
_cell.length_a   1.000
_cell.length_b   1.000
_cell.length_c   1.000
_cell.angle_alpha   90.00
_cell.angle_beta   90.00
_cell.angle_gamma   90.00
#
_symmetry.space_group_name_H-M   'P 1'
#
loop_
_entity.id
_entity.type
_entity.pdbx_description
1 polymer ?
#
loop_
_entity_poly.entity_id
_entity_poly.type
_entity_poly.pdbx_seq_one_letter_code
_entity_poly.pdbx_strand_id
1 'polypeptide(L)'
;MKYSKIFFLLMLFFTVSSSYAQLGGSTVPLKTVFSVNGFQLGEVYPETVQKSRFQGARMNENETEFGIDRIFIYGSDEENNLTFFRFESNELREFFIMNKVFSLDIGRVKIKVGEPLDKLKNVPKLKMEQAIDYRAKPKPQPIKGAWVLRHPDLHEEVFQITIYEENGIITALSGYILP
;
A
#
# COMPACT_ATOMS: atom_id res chain seq x y z
N MET A 1 54.55 13.50 -18.42
CA MET A 1 54.71 12.16 -19.03
C MET A 1 53.85 11.19 -18.23
N LYS A 2 52.88 10.57 -18.93
CA LYS A 2 52.10 9.37 -18.57
C LYS A 2 51.20 9.43 -17.33
N TYR A 3 49.96 9.84 -17.58
CA TYR A 3 48.78 9.36 -16.87
C TYR A 3 48.79 7.82 -16.85
N SER A 4 48.85 7.23 -15.66
CA SER A 4 48.64 5.80 -15.49
C SER A 4 47.15 5.53 -15.34
N LYS A 5 46.66 4.76 -16.29
CA LYS A 5 45.30 4.23 -16.37
C LYS A 5 45.05 3.24 -15.23
N ILE A 6 43.76 3.07 -14.92
CA ILE A 6 43.14 1.90 -14.30
C ILE A 6 43.40 1.78 -12.80
N PHE A 7 42.42 2.22 -11.99
CA PHE A 7 41.80 1.39 -10.95
C PHE A 7 40.55 2.12 -10.40
N PHE A 8 39.47 1.37 -10.18
CA PHE A 8 38.18 1.78 -9.62
C PHE A 8 37.24 2.63 -10.49
N LEU A 9 36.86 2.08 -11.65
CA LEU A 9 35.50 2.18 -12.15
C LEU A 9 34.78 0.86 -11.80
N LEU A 10 34.19 0.76 -10.61
CA LEU A 10 33.27 -0.33 -10.28
C LEU A 10 32.32 0.12 -9.16
N MET A 11 31.05 -0.21 -9.35
CA MET A 11 29.84 0.12 -8.58
C MET A 11 29.08 1.36 -9.08
N LEU A 12 27.83 1.28 -9.54
CA LEU A 12 26.90 0.16 -9.64
C LEU A 12 25.79 0.65 -10.59
N PHE A 13 25.81 0.20 -11.85
CA PHE A 13 24.63 0.26 -12.70
C PHE A 13 23.70 -0.89 -12.28
N PHE A 14 22.72 -0.63 -11.41
CA PHE A 14 21.57 -1.52 -11.27
C PHE A 14 20.42 -1.00 -12.14
N THR A 15 20.62 -1.09 -13.46
CA THR A 15 19.50 -1.29 -14.37
C THR A 15 19.13 -2.77 -14.30
N VAL A 16 18.10 -3.12 -13.55
CA VAL A 16 17.55 -4.48 -13.59
C VAL A 16 16.66 -4.57 -14.84
N SER A 17 17.29 -4.71 -16.01
CA SER A 17 16.61 -5.12 -17.23
C SER A 17 16.45 -6.64 -17.22
N SER A 18 15.19 -7.03 -17.32
CA SER A 18 14.61 -8.37 -17.50
C SER A 18 15.45 -9.35 -18.31
N SER A 19 15.67 -10.54 -17.74
CA SER A 19 15.88 -11.80 -18.47
C SER A 19 15.74 -12.98 -17.49
N TYR A 20 14.61 -13.67 -17.48
CA TYR A 20 14.57 -15.08 -17.10
C TYR A 20 13.70 -15.87 -18.08
N ALA A 21 14.24 -17.04 -18.41
CA ALA A 21 14.00 -17.82 -19.60
C ALA A 21 12.69 -18.60 -19.59
N GLN A 22 12.24 -18.92 -20.79
CA GLN A 22 11.12 -19.81 -21.07
C GLN A 22 11.69 -21.17 -21.53
N LEU A 23 11.62 -22.20 -20.67
CA LEU A 23 11.79 -23.61 -21.02
C LEU A 23 11.05 -24.47 -19.99
N GLY A 24 9.97 -25.14 -20.42
CA GLY A 24 9.14 -26.05 -19.61
C GLY A 24 7.98 -25.35 -18.91
N GLY A 25 6.75 -25.83 -19.10
CA GLY A 25 5.51 -25.11 -18.74
C GLY A 25 5.46 -24.58 -17.30
N SER A 26 5.60 -23.27 -17.15
CA SER A 26 4.89 -22.43 -16.18
C SER A 26 5.15 -20.98 -16.55
N THR A 27 4.13 -20.24 -16.98
CA THR A 27 4.22 -18.80 -17.17
C THR A 27 4.28 -18.14 -15.79
N VAL A 28 5.47 -17.98 -15.20
CA VAL A 28 5.62 -17.16 -13.99
C VAL A 28 5.98 -15.72 -14.39
N PRO A 29 4.96 -14.89 -14.66
CA PRO A 29 4.97 -13.54 -14.10
C PRO A 29 3.57 -13.21 -13.52
N LEU A 30 3.43 -12.55 -12.37
CA LEU A 30 4.11 -11.38 -11.83
C LEU A 30 4.05 -11.49 -10.30
N LYS A 31 5.06 -11.02 -9.55
CA LYS A 31 4.84 -10.60 -8.16
C LYS A 31 4.47 -9.12 -8.21
N THR A 32 3.17 -8.81 -8.21
CA THR A 32 2.67 -7.45 -8.09
C THR A 32 2.83 -7.01 -6.65
N VAL A 33 3.70 -6.03 -6.42
CA VAL A 33 3.93 -5.48 -5.08
C VAL A 33 2.82 -4.49 -4.76
N PHE A 34 2.21 -4.68 -3.59
CA PHE A 34 1.30 -3.71 -2.97
C PHE A 34 2.07 -2.99 -1.88
N SER A 35 2.13 -1.66 -1.97
CA SER A 35 2.78 -0.85 -0.95
C SER A 35 2.06 0.46 -0.72
N VAL A 36 2.13 0.98 0.50
CA VAL A 36 1.56 2.26 0.89
C VAL A 36 2.60 3.09 1.61
N ASN A 37 2.81 4.33 1.19
CA ASN A 37 3.93 5.16 1.65
C ASN A 37 5.30 4.43 1.62
N GLY A 38 5.51 3.58 0.60
CA GLY A 38 6.72 2.76 0.44
C GLY A 38 6.86 1.57 1.39
N PHE A 39 5.87 1.29 2.24
CA PHE A 39 5.79 0.06 3.04
C PHE A 39 5.08 -1.01 2.23
N GLN A 40 5.78 -2.07 1.86
CA GLN A 40 5.17 -3.23 1.24
C GLN A 40 4.29 -3.94 2.28
N LEU A 41 3.08 -4.30 1.89
CA LEU A 41 2.13 -4.99 2.76
C LEU A 41 2.66 -6.41 3.07
N GLY A 42 2.56 -6.82 4.34
CA GLY A 42 3.08 -8.09 4.84
C GLY A 42 4.58 -8.11 5.17
N GLU A 43 5.27 -6.96 5.09
CA GLU A 43 6.67 -6.83 5.50
C GLU A 43 6.80 -6.11 6.85
N VAL A 44 7.88 -6.42 7.56
CA VAL A 44 8.20 -5.85 8.88
C VAL A 44 9.26 -4.76 8.71
N TYR A 45 9.02 -3.59 9.29
CA TYR A 45 9.93 -2.44 9.20
C TYR A 45 10.32 -1.93 10.59
N PRO A 46 11.61 -1.75 10.89
CA PRO A 46 12.03 -1.29 12.20
C PRO A 46 11.52 0.12 12.47
N GLU A 47 11.35 0.43 13.76
CA GLU A 47 10.87 1.73 14.25
C GLU A 47 11.53 2.93 13.59
N THR A 48 12.85 2.90 13.45
CA THR A 48 13.61 4.01 12.88
C THR A 48 13.19 4.33 11.45
N VAL A 49 12.88 3.31 10.65
CA VAL A 49 12.36 3.46 9.29
C VAL A 49 10.92 4.00 9.32
N GLN A 50 10.08 3.50 10.22
CA GLN A 50 8.71 3.99 10.40
C GLN A 50 8.70 5.49 10.75
N LYS A 51 9.40 5.88 11.81
CA LYS A 51 9.50 7.27 12.28
C LYS A 51 10.10 8.20 11.23
N SER A 52 11.11 7.74 10.48
CA SER A 52 11.71 8.54 9.40
C SER A 52 10.72 8.82 8.27
N ARG A 53 9.92 7.83 7.87
CA ARG A 53 8.93 7.99 6.78
C ARG A 53 7.68 8.76 7.20
N PHE A 54 7.35 8.75 8.48
CA PHE A 54 6.23 9.49 9.06
C PHE A 54 6.69 10.70 9.88
N GLN A 55 7.75 11.38 9.41
CA GLN A 55 8.19 12.62 10.03
C GLN A 55 7.06 13.67 10.01
N GLY A 56 6.83 14.31 11.15
CA GLY A 56 5.77 15.32 11.32
C GLY A 56 4.38 14.76 11.62
N ALA A 57 4.21 13.43 11.69
CA ALA A 57 2.99 12.84 12.21
C ALA A 57 2.86 13.06 13.74
N ARG A 58 1.64 13.19 14.23
CA ARG A 58 1.36 12.89 15.64
C ARG A 58 1.47 11.37 15.83
N MET A 59 2.15 10.94 16.89
CA MET A 59 2.36 9.51 17.15
C MET A 59 1.77 9.14 18.52
N ASN A 60 0.97 8.07 18.54
CA ASN A 60 0.55 7.40 19.77
C ASN A 60 1.20 6.01 19.81
N GLU A 61 1.72 5.63 20.97
CA GLU A 61 2.39 4.35 21.17
C GLU A 61 1.82 3.67 22.41
N ASN A 62 1.47 2.39 22.29
CA ASN A 62 0.95 1.58 23.38
C ASN A 62 1.68 0.24 23.43
N GLU A 63 2.13 -0.17 24.61
CA GLU A 63 2.62 -1.53 24.83
C GLU A 63 1.44 -2.49 25.02
N THR A 64 1.48 -3.61 24.32
CA THR A 64 0.50 -4.70 24.41
C THR A 64 1.21 -6.02 24.70
N GLU A 65 0.46 -7.07 25.02
CA GLU A 65 1.02 -8.41 25.18
C GLU A 65 1.64 -8.98 23.88
N PHE A 66 1.26 -8.43 22.73
CA PHE A 66 1.74 -8.80 21.39
C PHE A 66 2.83 -7.86 20.85
N GLY A 67 3.34 -6.95 21.70
CA GLY A 67 4.39 -5.99 21.35
C GLY A 67 3.89 -4.55 21.32
N ILE A 68 4.64 -3.69 20.63
CA ILE A 68 4.36 -2.25 20.56
C ILE A 68 3.42 -1.97 19.40
N ASP A 69 2.30 -1.31 19.71
CA ASP A 69 1.39 -0.71 18.73
C ASP A 69 1.75 0.78 18.54
N ARG A 70 1.97 1.19 17.29
CA ARG A 70 2.27 2.57 16.92
C ARG A 70 1.31 3.10 15.88
N ILE A 71 0.63 4.18 16.23
CA ILE A 71 -0.31 4.87 15.35
C ILE A 71 0.29 6.22 14.98
N PHE A 72 0.60 6.40 13.69
CA PHE A 72 1.02 7.67 13.10
C PHE A 72 -0.19 8.37 12.48
N ILE A 73 -0.43 9.63 12.82
CA ILE A 73 -1.61 10.40 12.42
C ILE A 73 -1.17 11.71 11.76
N TYR A 74 -1.73 11.99 10.59
CA TYR A 74 -1.62 13.25 9.86
C TYR A 74 -2.99 13.90 9.72
N GLY A 75 -3.04 15.23 9.84
CA GLY A 75 -4.26 15.98 9.67
C GLY A 75 -5.30 15.72 10.78
N SER A 76 -6.54 16.09 10.49
CA SER A 76 -7.70 15.90 11.36
C SER A 76 -8.94 15.58 10.54
N ASP A 77 -9.93 14.97 11.19
CA ASP A 77 -11.24 14.73 10.57
C ASP A 77 -11.97 16.05 10.26
N GLU A 78 -11.79 17.06 11.11
CA GLU A 78 -12.38 18.40 10.94
C GLU A 78 -11.97 19.04 9.60
N GLU A 79 -10.75 18.76 9.13
CA GLU A 79 -10.21 19.26 7.88
C GLU A 79 -10.44 18.31 6.68
N ASN A 80 -11.17 17.20 6.87
CA ASN A 80 -11.36 16.14 5.87
C ASN A 80 -10.03 15.65 5.25
N ASN A 81 -8.96 15.61 6.06
CA ASN A 81 -7.62 15.23 5.61
C ASN A 81 -6.94 14.20 6.52
N LEU A 82 -7.71 13.60 7.44
CA LEU A 82 -7.21 12.59 8.37
C LEU A 82 -6.57 11.44 7.60
N THR A 83 -5.36 11.10 8.01
CA THR A 83 -4.66 9.91 7.54
C THR A 83 -3.97 9.26 8.71
N PHE A 84 -4.11 7.95 8.87
CA PHE A 84 -3.38 7.21 9.89
C PHE A 84 -2.80 5.91 9.37
N PHE A 85 -1.74 5.46 10.04
CA PHE A 85 -1.08 4.18 9.83
C PHE A 85 -0.82 3.54 11.18
N ARG A 86 -1.25 2.29 11.34
CA ARG A 86 -1.08 1.49 12.56
C ARG A 86 -0.10 0.36 12.31
N PHE A 87 0.97 0.34 13.10
CA PHE A 87 1.96 -0.72 13.09
C PHE A 87 1.85 -1.54 14.38
N GLU A 88 1.78 -2.86 14.25
CA GLU A 88 1.81 -3.78 15.39
C GLU A 88 3.00 -4.73 15.19
N SER A 89 3.85 -4.87 16.20
CA SER A 89 5.07 -5.69 16.10
C SER A 89 5.91 -5.36 14.86
N ASN A 90 6.03 -4.06 14.56
CA ASN A 90 6.76 -3.50 13.41
C ASN A 90 6.17 -3.79 12.01
N GLU A 91 5.03 -4.46 11.92
CA GLU A 91 4.32 -4.72 10.68
C GLU A 91 3.19 -3.69 10.50
N LEU A 92 3.02 -3.15 9.30
CA LEU A 92 1.85 -2.31 9.01
C LEU A 92 0.62 -3.21 9.08
N ARG A 93 -0.33 -2.90 9.96
CA ARG A 93 -1.56 -3.68 10.13
C ARG A 93 -2.80 -2.99 9.59
N GLU A 94 -2.81 -1.67 9.63
CA GLU A 94 -3.96 -0.87 9.19
C GLU A 94 -3.51 0.48 8.67
N PHE A 95 -4.19 0.99 7.64
CA PHE A 95 -4.06 2.36 7.19
C PHE A 95 -5.39 2.92 6.72
N PHE A 96 -5.52 4.23 6.84
CA PHE A 96 -6.60 5.03 6.26
C PHE A 96 -6.02 6.33 5.73
N ILE A 97 -6.34 6.69 4.48
CA ILE A 97 -5.75 7.84 3.78
C ILE A 97 -6.87 8.68 3.15
N MET A 98 -7.03 9.91 3.62
CA MET A 98 -7.78 10.98 2.94
C MET A 98 -6.86 12.08 2.38
N ASN A 99 -5.56 12.02 2.66
CA ASN A 99 -4.59 13.01 2.21
C ASN A 99 -3.98 12.65 0.84
N LYS A 100 -3.83 13.64 -0.05
CA LYS A 100 -3.27 13.47 -1.41
C LYS A 100 -1.75 13.22 -1.45
N VAL A 101 -1.04 13.41 -0.34
CA VAL A 101 0.41 13.20 -0.25
C VAL A 101 0.74 11.71 -0.40
N PHE A 102 0.00 10.85 0.29
CA PHE A 102 0.21 9.41 0.31
C PHE A 102 -0.44 8.73 -0.89
N SER A 103 0.05 7.53 -1.19
CA SER A 103 -0.43 6.72 -2.30
C SER A 103 -0.47 5.24 -1.94
N LEU A 104 -1.36 4.54 -2.62
CA LEU A 104 -1.27 3.09 -2.80
C LEU A 104 -0.57 2.83 -4.12
N ASP A 105 0.51 2.08 -4.07
CA ASP A 105 1.30 1.66 -5.22
C ASP A 105 1.01 0.17 -5.47
N ILE A 106 0.55 -0.16 -6.68
CA ILE A 106 0.21 -1.50 -7.15
C ILE A 106 1.05 -1.79 -8.39
N GLY A 107 2.18 -2.47 -8.20
CA GLY A 107 3.17 -2.67 -9.25
C GLY A 107 3.70 -1.33 -9.79
N ARG A 108 3.32 -0.97 -11.02
CA ARG A 108 3.72 0.31 -11.66
C ARG A 108 2.64 1.39 -11.57
N VAL A 109 1.46 1.05 -11.06
CA VAL A 109 0.35 1.99 -10.93
C VAL A 109 0.39 2.62 -9.55
N LYS A 110 0.33 3.95 -9.50
CA LYS A 110 0.28 4.74 -8.27
C LYS A 110 -1.06 5.46 -8.24
N ILE A 111 -1.82 5.28 -7.17
CA ILE A 111 -3.11 5.94 -6.97
C ILE A 111 -3.10 6.79 -5.71
N LYS A 112 -3.80 7.92 -5.76
CA LYS A 112 -3.92 8.89 -4.67
C LYS A 112 -5.34 9.40 -4.55
N VAL A 113 -5.67 9.96 -3.40
CA VAL A 113 -6.89 10.75 -3.23
C VAL A 113 -6.90 11.91 -4.23
N GLY A 114 -8.06 12.14 -4.85
CA GLY A 114 -8.28 13.12 -5.91
C GLY A 114 -7.94 12.62 -7.32
N GLU A 115 -7.45 11.39 -7.49
CA GLU A 115 -7.18 10.83 -8.81
C GLU A 115 -8.36 10.00 -9.36
N PRO A 116 -8.46 9.83 -10.70
CA PRO A 116 -9.48 8.99 -11.29
C PRO A 116 -9.30 7.50 -10.92
N LEU A 117 -10.40 6.84 -10.55
CA LEU A 117 -10.44 5.40 -10.28
C LEU A 117 -9.99 4.55 -11.48
N ASP A 118 -10.26 5.05 -12.69
CA ASP A 118 -9.99 4.38 -13.97
C ASP A 118 -8.51 4.00 -14.18
N LYS A 119 -7.56 4.61 -13.45
CA LYS A 119 -6.15 4.20 -13.48
C LYS A 119 -5.95 2.72 -13.14
N LEU A 120 -6.83 2.15 -12.30
CA LEU A 120 -6.76 0.76 -11.85
C LEU A 120 -7.11 -0.25 -12.93
N LYS A 121 -7.83 0.15 -13.98
CA LYS A 121 -8.12 -0.70 -15.15
C LYS A 121 -6.85 -1.20 -15.84
N ASN A 122 -5.73 -0.51 -15.63
CA ASN A 122 -4.43 -0.86 -16.20
C ASN A 122 -3.60 -1.82 -15.34
N VAL A 123 -4.11 -2.24 -14.17
CA VAL A 123 -3.44 -3.23 -13.32
C VAL A 123 -3.86 -4.63 -13.78
N PRO A 124 -2.94 -5.47 -14.30
CA PRO A 124 -3.28 -6.82 -14.75
C PRO A 124 -3.88 -7.65 -13.60
N LYS A 125 -4.89 -8.48 -13.89
CA LYS A 125 -5.53 -9.40 -12.93
C LYS A 125 -6.22 -8.75 -11.71
N LEU A 126 -6.15 -7.42 -11.56
CA LEU A 126 -6.87 -6.71 -10.51
C LEU A 126 -8.37 -6.75 -10.81
N LYS A 127 -9.14 -7.17 -9.81
CA LYS A 127 -10.60 -7.06 -9.82
C LYS A 127 -11.02 -6.08 -8.73
N MET A 128 -12.10 -5.36 -8.99
CA MET A 128 -12.77 -4.51 -8.03
C MET A 128 -14.12 -5.13 -7.70
N GLU A 129 -14.33 -5.46 -6.43
CA GLU A 129 -15.59 -5.98 -5.92
C GLU A 129 -16.31 -4.91 -5.12
N GLN A 130 -17.63 -4.85 -5.19
CA GLN A 130 -18.39 -3.90 -4.40
C GLN A 130 -18.21 -4.20 -2.91
N ALA A 131 -17.82 -3.20 -2.12
CA ALA A 131 -17.72 -3.35 -0.67
C ALA A 131 -19.11 -3.55 -0.06
N ILE A 132 -19.20 -4.42 0.95
CA ILE A 132 -20.45 -4.78 1.63
C ILE A 132 -20.37 -4.35 3.09
N ASP A 133 -21.38 -3.61 3.56
CA ASP A 133 -21.62 -3.39 4.97
C ASP A 133 -22.38 -4.59 5.54
N TYR A 134 -21.66 -5.47 6.24
CA TYR A 134 -22.24 -6.63 6.91
C TYR A 134 -22.98 -6.31 8.21
N ARG A 135 -22.83 -5.08 8.74
CA ARG A 135 -23.52 -4.63 9.96
C ARG A 135 -24.90 -4.03 9.63
N ALA A 136 -25.17 -3.71 8.37
CA ALA A 136 -26.45 -3.22 7.92
C ALA A 136 -27.60 -4.21 8.19
N LYS A 137 -28.73 -3.69 8.70
CA LYS A 137 -29.97 -4.44 8.91
C LYS A 137 -31.03 -4.03 7.86
N PRO A 138 -31.90 -4.96 7.40
CA PRO A 138 -32.09 -6.33 7.87
C PRO A 138 -31.10 -7.35 7.27
N LYS A 139 -30.34 -6.96 6.25
CA LYS A 139 -29.32 -7.79 5.60
C LYS A 139 -28.16 -6.91 5.13
N PRO A 140 -26.97 -7.50 4.91
CA PRO A 140 -25.82 -6.78 4.38
C PRO A 140 -26.15 -5.97 3.13
N GLN A 141 -25.59 -4.76 3.02
CA GLN A 141 -25.86 -3.84 1.92
C GLN A 141 -24.57 -3.43 1.21
N PRO A 142 -24.60 -3.24 -0.12
CA PRO A 142 -23.53 -2.57 -0.83
C PRO A 142 -23.26 -1.17 -0.29
N ILE A 143 -21.98 -0.83 -0.11
CA ILE A 143 -21.54 0.53 0.21
C ILE A 143 -21.30 1.26 -1.11
N LYS A 144 -22.15 2.23 -1.43
CA LYS A 144 -22.02 3.04 -2.66
C LYS A 144 -20.64 3.71 -2.71
N GLY A 145 -19.98 3.61 -3.86
CA GLY A 145 -18.67 4.23 -4.09
C GLY A 145 -17.53 3.58 -3.31
N ALA A 146 -17.69 2.36 -2.77
CA ALA A 146 -16.61 1.65 -2.10
C ALA A 146 -16.31 0.31 -2.79
N TRP A 147 -15.02 0.10 -3.09
CA TRP A 147 -14.55 -1.02 -3.91
C TRP A 147 -13.42 -1.75 -3.20
N VAL A 148 -13.62 -3.05 -2.94
CA VAL A 148 -12.59 -3.95 -2.41
C VAL A 148 -11.71 -4.42 -3.56
N LEU A 149 -10.40 -4.27 -3.41
CA LEU A 149 -9.43 -4.75 -4.39
C LEU A 149 -9.17 -6.25 -4.19
N ARG A 150 -9.23 -7.01 -5.28
CA ARG A 150 -8.84 -8.43 -5.31
C ARG A 150 -7.75 -8.64 -6.34
N HIS A 151 -6.67 -9.28 -5.92
CA HIS A 151 -5.55 -9.59 -6.80
C HIS A 151 -4.85 -10.86 -6.29
N PRO A 152 -4.45 -11.81 -7.17
CA PRO A 152 -3.78 -13.04 -6.73
C PRO A 152 -2.51 -12.82 -5.88
N ASP A 153 -1.78 -11.73 -6.15
CA ASP A 153 -0.57 -11.36 -5.40
C ASP A 153 -0.85 -10.49 -4.16
N LEU A 154 -2.08 -10.03 -3.97
CA LEU A 154 -2.52 -9.47 -2.70
C LEU A 154 -2.95 -10.65 -1.85
N HIS A 155 -2.06 -11.16 -1.00
CA HIS A 155 -2.36 -12.32 -0.16
C HIS A 155 -3.60 -12.02 0.70
N GLU A 156 -4.72 -12.68 0.38
CA GLU A 156 -6.04 -12.39 0.95
C GLU A 156 -6.14 -12.80 2.43
N GLU A 157 -5.23 -13.66 2.91
CA GLU A 157 -5.03 -13.96 4.33
C GLU A 157 -4.26 -12.85 5.09
N VAL A 158 -3.85 -11.77 4.39
CA VAL A 158 -2.96 -10.74 4.95
C VAL A 158 -3.55 -9.34 4.85
N PHE A 159 -4.27 -8.94 3.79
CA PHE A 159 -4.79 -7.56 3.70
C PHE A 159 -6.04 -7.42 2.84
N GLN A 160 -7.08 -6.76 3.37
CA GLN A 160 -8.18 -6.22 2.59
C GLN A 160 -7.94 -4.74 2.32
N ILE A 161 -7.92 -4.34 1.04
CA ILE A 161 -7.80 -2.93 0.64
C ILE A 161 -9.14 -2.47 0.07
N THR A 162 -9.65 -1.33 0.54
CA THR A 162 -10.86 -0.69 0.02
C THR A 162 -10.53 0.70 -0.53
N ILE A 163 -11.07 1.00 -1.71
CA ILE A 163 -11.02 2.33 -2.32
C ILE A 163 -12.40 2.96 -2.23
N TYR A 164 -12.46 4.18 -1.76
CA TYR A 164 -13.66 5.00 -1.76
C TYR A 164 -13.57 6.02 -2.89
N GLU A 165 -14.67 6.20 -3.60
CA GLU A 165 -14.80 7.12 -4.73
C GLU A 165 -16.13 7.86 -4.72
N GLU A 166 -16.10 9.05 -5.31
CA GLU A 166 -17.27 9.82 -5.66
C GLU A 166 -17.13 10.34 -7.09
N ASN A 167 -18.11 10.04 -7.94
CA ASN A 167 -18.13 10.43 -9.35
C ASN A 167 -16.86 9.99 -10.13
N GLY A 168 -16.31 8.82 -9.79
CA GLY A 168 -15.12 8.26 -10.42
C GLY A 168 -13.80 8.85 -9.90
N ILE A 169 -13.83 9.72 -8.89
CA ILE A 169 -12.67 10.31 -8.24
C ILE A 169 -12.46 9.66 -6.88
N ILE A 170 -11.25 9.20 -6.60
CA ILE A 170 -10.88 8.58 -5.33
C ILE A 170 -10.97 9.61 -4.20
N THR A 171 -11.71 9.31 -3.15
CA THR A 171 -11.90 10.17 -1.97
C THR A 171 -11.16 9.66 -0.74
N ALA A 172 -10.99 8.34 -0.61
CA ALA A 172 -10.19 7.73 0.44
C ALA A 172 -9.66 6.36 0.04
N LEU A 173 -8.63 5.91 0.76
CA LEU A 173 -8.08 4.55 0.66
C LEU A 173 -8.01 3.97 2.08
N SER A 174 -8.40 2.72 2.25
CA SER A 174 -8.18 2.00 3.51
C SER A 174 -7.60 0.62 3.24
N GLY A 175 -6.89 0.10 4.23
CA GLY A 175 -6.51 -1.30 4.23
C GLY A 175 -6.24 -1.80 5.62
N TYR A 176 -6.59 -3.06 5.88
CA TYR A 176 -6.39 -3.70 7.17
C TYR A 176 -6.16 -5.20 7.00
N ILE A 177 -5.41 -5.80 7.94
CA ILE A 177 -5.28 -7.25 8.04
C ILE A 177 -6.58 -7.82 8.57
N LEU A 178 -7.13 -8.83 7.88
CA LEU A 178 -8.30 -9.54 8.36
C LEU A 178 -7.93 -10.33 9.63
N PRO A 179 -8.75 -10.28 10.69
CA PRO A 179 -8.51 -11.05 11.92
C PRO A 179 -8.62 -12.55 11.71
#